data_AF-A0A2U3QF11-F1
#
_entry.id   AF-A0A2U3QF11-F1
#
_cell.length_a   1.000
_cell.length_b   1.000
_cell.length_c   1.000
_cell.angle_alpha   90.00
_cell.angle_beta   90.00
_cell.angle_gamma   90.00
#
_symmetry.space_group_name_H-M   'P 1'
#
loop_
_entity.id
_entity.type
_entity.pdbx_description
1 polymer ?
#
loop_
_entity_poly.entity_id
_entity_poly.type
_entity_poly.pdbx_seq_one_letter_code
_entity_poly.pdbx_strand_id
1 'polypeptide(L)'
;MKRRSGTLIAAMIFFLASCAVITVNIYFPEKDVKEAYKTLEKELMSPEEKLQQEKDQKIGPAGKPESSIRFEFTSSAYAQEAGLADKIADTVKKMPDVVNAYKEMGGRIADTDRLRDSGSVGEGKDGFLTAREKTLPPADKKIVDMENDNRKTVINGMAKAIIRINRVQETPENLKQVLPQATEQFAAIRRDSAKKGWWVQDANGNWSRK
;
A
#
# COMPACT_ATOMS: atom_id res chain seq x y z
N MET A 1 -2.08 -58.36 22.42
CA MET A 1 -2.85 -57.56 21.43
C MET A 1 -3.12 -56.11 21.86
N LYS A 2 -3.28 -55.78 23.16
CA LYS A 2 -3.61 -54.40 23.62
C LYS A 2 -2.63 -53.28 23.20
N ARG A 3 -1.32 -53.56 23.03
CA ARG A 3 -0.31 -52.56 22.64
C ARG A 3 -0.47 -52.01 21.22
N ARG A 4 -0.95 -52.82 20.25
CA ARG A 4 -1.11 -52.39 18.84
C ARG A 4 -2.33 -51.49 18.64
N SER A 5 -3.40 -51.71 19.41
CA SER A 5 -4.62 -50.91 19.35
C SER A 5 -4.39 -49.47 19.85
N GLY A 6 -3.54 -49.27 20.87
CA GLY A 6 -3.21 -47.93 21.37
C GLY A 6 -2.44 -47.08 20.37
N THR A 7 -1.52 -47.68 19.60
CA THR A 7 -0.73 -46.97 18.57
C THR A 7 -1.60 -46.54 17.39
N LEU A 8 -2.56 -47.38 16.99
CA LEU A 8 -3.52 -47.06 15.91
C LEU A 8 -4.45 -45.91 16.30
N ILE A 9 -4.93 -45.89 17.54
CA ILE A 9 -5.79 -44.81 18.05
C ILE A 9 -5.00 -43.49 18.15
N ALA A 10 -3.76 -43.54 18.64
CA ALA A 10 -2.90 -42.35 18.70
C ALA A 10 -2.57 -41.79 17.31
N ALA A 11 -2.29 -42.66 16.33
CA ALA A 11 -2.04 -42.25 14.95
C ALA A 11 -3.28 -41.61 14.30
N MET A 12 -4.47 -42.16 14.58
CA MET A 12 -5.74 -41.61 14.08
C MET A 12 -6.05 -40.24 14.69
N ILE A 13 -5.83 -40.05 16.00
CA ILE A 13 -6.01 -38.75 16.66
C ILE A 13 -5.02 -37.70 16.12
N PHE A 14 -3.76 -38.08 15.87
CA PHE A 14 -2.76 -37.18 15.30
C PHE A 14 -3.13 -36.74 13.88
N PHE A 15 -3.66 -37.66 13.05
CA PHE A 15 -4.16 -37.35 11.71
C PHE A 15 -5.38 -36.42 11.73
N LEU A 16 -6.27 -36.56 12.72
CA LEU A 16 -7.43 -35.67 12.86
C LEU A 16 -7.02 -34.28 13.35
N ALA A 17 -6.03 -34.20 14.27
CA ALA A 17 -5.49 -32.94 14.75
C ALA A 17 -4.69 -32.17 13.68
N SER A 18 -4.02 -32.87 12.76
CA SER A 18 -3.27 -32.23 11.68
C SER A 18 -4.15 -31.64 10.57
N CYS A 19 -5.43 -32.02 10.51
CA CYS A 19 -6.41 -31.52 9.54
C CYS A 19 -7.29 -30.38 10.08
N ALA A 20 -6.98 -29.84 11.26
CA ALA A 20 -7.69 -28.68 11.79
C ALA A 20 -7.38 -27.44 10.94
N VAL A 21 -8.26 -27.13 9.97
CA VAL A 21 -8.23 -25.88 9.20
C VAL A 21 -8.67 -24.76 10.14
N ILE A 22 -7.71 -24.12 10.80
CA ILE A 22 -7.97 -22.95 11.63
C ILE A 22 -8.29 -21.80 10.67
N THR A 23 -9.56 -21.37 10.64
CA THR A 23 -9.96 -20.15 9.93
C THR A 23 -9.44 -18.95 10.72
N VAL A 24 -8.29 -18.41 10.31
CA VAL A 24 -7.74 -17.21 10.94
C VAL A 24 -8.46 -15.98 10.37
N ASN A 25 -9.08 -15.19 11.24
CA ASN A 25 -9.70 -13.93 10.85
C ASN A 25 -8.62 -12.86 10.68
N ILE A 26 -8.37 -12.41 9.45
CA ILE A 26 -7.39 -11.36 9.17
C ILE A 26 -8.07 -10.01 9.41
N TYR A 27 -7.56 -9.24 10.37
CA TYR A 27 -8.05 -7.90 10.62
C TYR A 27 -7.50 -6.92 9.58
N PHE A 28 -8.40 -6.14 8.95
CA PHE A 28 -8.05 -5.12 7.97
C PHE A 28 -8.30 -3.72 8.54
N PRO A 29 -7.26 -2.98 8.94
CA PRO A 29 -7.39 -1.64 9.49
C PRO A 29 -7.50 -0.59 8.38
N GLU A 30 -8.72 -0.36 7.86
CA GLU A 30 -8.95 0.48 6.66
C GLU A 30 -8.29 1.86 6.72
N LYS A 31 -8.45 2.57 7.84
CA LYS A 31 -7.88 3.91 8.05
C LYS A 31 -6.35 3.88 7.99
N ASP A 32 -5.72 2.94 8.67
CA ASP A 32 -4.27 2.82 8.73
C ASP A 32 -3.68 2.38 7.38
N VAL A 33 -4.37 1.49 6.65
CA VAL A 33 -3.96 1.08 5.30
C VAL A 33 -4.03 2.27 4.34
N LYS A 34 -5.11 3.06 4.40
CA LYS A 34 -5.27 4.26 3.58
C LYS A 34 -4.16 5.28 3.86
N GLU A 35 -3.82 5.49 5.13
CA GLU A 35 -2.75 6.39 5.52
C GLU A 35 -1.37 5.85 5.09
N ALA A 36 -1.13 4.55 5.23
CA ALA A 36 0.10 3.92 4.79
C ALA A 36 0.32 4.10 3.28
N TYR A 37 -0.71 3.94 2.45
CA TYR A 37 -0.59 4.23 1.02
C TYR A 37 -0.19 5.70 0.77
N LYS A 38 -0.85 6.66 1.40
CA LYS A 38 -0.53 8.09 1.24
C LYS A 38 0.92 8.40 1.63
N THR A 39 1.38 7.86 2.75
CA THR A 39 2.76 8.01 3.22
C THR A 39 3.74 7.42 2.21
N LEU A 40 3.49 6.20 1.72
CA LEU A 40 4.34 5.55 0.72
C LEU A 40 4.40 6.34 -0.58
N GLU A 41 3.29 6.87 -1.06
CA GLU A 41 3.29 7.69 -2.28
C GLU A 41 4.07 8.99 -2.10
N LYS A 42 3.82 9.68 -0.99
CA LYS A 42 4.56 10.90 -0.67
C LYS A 42 6.06 10.66 -0.65
N GLU A 43 6.48 9.57 0.00
CA GLU A 43 7.90 9.27 0.18
C GLU A 43 8.58 8.62 -1.02
N LEU A 44 7.87 7.81 -1.81
CA LEU A 44 8.49 6.96 -2.84
C LEU A 44 8.21 7.44 -4.26
N MET A 45 7.16 8.25 -4.48
CA MET A 45 6.89 8.85 -5.80
C MET A 45 7.50 10.25 -5.96
N SER A 46 7.97 10.86 -4.87
CA SER A 46 8.66 12.16 -4.92
C SER A 46 10.11 11.99 -5.36
N PRO A 47 10.66 12.91 -6.19
CA PRO A 47 12.08 12.96 -6.47
C PRO A 47 12.89 13.06 -5.17
N GLU A 48 14.00 12.31 -5.08
CA GLU A 48 14.81 12.17 -3.86
C GLU A 48 15.31 13.52 -3.32
N GLU A 49 15.54 14.51 -4.20
CA GLU A 49 15.92 15.89 -3.85
C GLU A 49 14.85 16.63 -3.02
N LYS A 50 13.56 16.37 -3.25
CA LYS A 50 12.45 17.02 -2.51
C LYS A 50 12.28 16.45 -1.10
N LEU A 51 12.61 15.17 -0.91
CA LEU A 51 12.54 14.50 0.41
C LEU A 51 13.63 15.00 1.35
N GLN A 52 14.81 15.32 0.81
CA GLN A 52 15.90 15.91 1.57
C GLN A 52 15.56 17.33 2.04
N GLN A 53 14.94 18.15 1.18
CA GLN A 53 14.49 19.50 1.54
C GLN A 53 13.37 19.49 2.60
N GLU A 54 12.41 18.56 2.53
CA GLU A 54 11.37 18.43 3.57
C GLU A 54 11.91 17.89 4.91
N LYS A 55 12.94 17.04 4.88
CA LYS A 55 13.63 16.55 6.10
C LYS A 55 14.50 17.65 6.73
N ASP A 56 15.22 18.41 5.91
CA ASP A 56 16.07 19.52 6.38
C ASP A 56 15.24 20.72 6.85
N GLN A 57 14.04 20.96 6.31
CA GLN A 57 13.12 21.96 6.85
C GLN A 57 12.55 21.60 8.24
N LYS A 58 12.60 20.33 8.66
CA LYS A 58 12.27 19.91 10.02
C LYS A 58 13.44 19.99 11.00
N ILE A 59 14.66 20.29 10.52
CA ILE A 59 15.85 20.47 11.35
C ILE A 59 16.47 21.83 10.99
N GLY A 60 15.90 22.90 11.55
CA GLY A 60 16.43 24.25 11.35
C GLY A 60 17.92 24.35 11.75
N PRO A 61 18.73 25.16 11.04
CA PRO A 61 20.17 25.19 11.23
C PRO A 61 20.54 25.93 12.52
N ALA A 62 21.05 25.21 13.51
CA ALA A 62 21.64 25.79 14.71
C ALA A 62 23.05 26.31 14.41
N GLY A 63 23.18 27.62 14.26
CA GLY A 63 24.47 28.31 14.19
C GLY A 63 25.08 28.54 15.58
N LYS A 64 26.22 27.89 15.82
CA LYS A 64 27.34 28.21 16.75
C LYS A 64 27.10 28.27 18.28
N PRO A 65 28.11 27.89 19.09
CA PRO A 65 27.92 27.62 20.51
C PRO A 65 28.25 28.85 21.37
N GLU A 66 27.29 29.30 22.16
CA GLU A 66 27.59 30.05 23.39
C GLU A 66 26.90 29.38 24.56
N SER A 67 27.74 29.01 25.54
CA SER A 67 27.36 28.37 26.78
C SER A 67 26.28 29.16 27.51
N SER A 68 25.12 28.54 27.70
CA SER A 68 24.28 28.79 28.86
C SER A 68 23.68 27.44 29.27
N ILE A 69 23.88 27.07 30.53
CA ILE A 69 23.31 25.88 31.14
C ILE A 69 21.80 26.06 31.11
N ARG A 70 21.15 25.47 30.10
CA ARG A 70 19.70 25.33 30.03
C ARG A 70 19.40 23.94 30.54
N PHE A 71 18.54 23.87 31.56
CA PHE A 71 17.87 22.64 31.95
C PHE A 71 17.41 21.93 30.69
N GLU A 72 18.04 20.80 30.36
CA GLU A 72 17.54 19.86 29.38
C GLU A 72 16.27 19.26 29.97
N PHE A 73 15.16 19.98 29.80
CA PHE A 73 13.93 19.31 29.43
C PHE A 73 14.31 18.50 28.20
N THR A 74 14.59 17.22 28.42
CA THR A 74 14.61 16.25 27.34
C THR A 74 13.25 16.44 26.67
N SER A 75 13.26 17.13 25.53
CA SER A 75 12.09 17.26 24.68
C SER A 75 11.71 15.82 24.45
N SER A 76 10.60 15.41 25.09
CA SER A 76 10.06 14.06 25.05
C SER A 76 10.40 13.52 23.69
N ALA A 77 11.38 12.61 23.65
CA ALA A 77 11.61 11.83 22.46
C ALA A 77 10.27 11.16 22.29
N TYR A 78 9.48 11.66 21.34
CA TYR A 78 8.31 10.99 20.86
C TYR A 78 8.86 9.71 20.20
N ALA A 79 9.23 8.74 21.03
CA ALA A 79 8.94 7.34 20.80
C ALA A 79 7.42 7.24 20.81
N GLN A 80 6.79 7.92 19.85
CA GLN A 80 5.42 7.70 19.50
C GLN A 80 5.45 6.27 19.00
N GLU A 81 4.86 5.38 19.78
CA GLU A 81 4.57 4.03 19.35
C GLU A 81 4.09 4.13 17.90
N ALA A 82 4.92 3.63 16.97
CA ALA A 82 4.70 3.84 15.55
C ALA A 82 3.28 3.37 15.25
N GLY A 83 2.47 4.24 14.66
CA GLY A 83 1.07 3.93 14.41
C GLY A 83 0.98 2.67 13.55
N LEU A 84 -0.17 1.99 13.57
CA LEU A 84 -0.36 0.81 12.72
C LEU A 84 -0.11 1.15 11.25
N ALA A 85 -0.45 2.35 10.80
CA ALA A 85 -0.10 2.90 9.49
C ALA A 85 1.42 2.90 9.22
N ASP A 86 2.24 3.40 10.15
CA ASP A 86 3.70 3.45 10.02
C ASP A 86 4.29 2.04 9.93
N LYS A 87 3.79 1.13 10.77
CA LYS A 87 4.20 -0.29 10.75
C LYS A 87 3.85 -0.97 9.42
N ILE A 88 2.69 -0.64 8.83
CA ILE A 88 2.30 -1.09 7.49
C ILE A 88 3.27 -0.55 6.44
N ALA A 89 3.51 0.76 6.43
CA ALA A 89 4.42 1.41 5.49
C ALA A 89 5.84 0.82 5.58
N ASP A 90 6.37 0.64 6.78
CA ASP A 90 7.68 0.03 7.02
C ASP A 90 7.76 -1.42 6.57
N THR A 91 6.66 -2.17 6.69
CA THR A 91 6.58 -3.54 6.18
C THR A 91 6.60 -3.55 4.64
N VAL A 92 5.89 -2.61 4.00
CA VAL A 92 5.88 -2.45 2.53
C VAL A 92 7.24 -1.99 2.01
N LYS A 93 7.94 -1.08 2.71
CA LYS A 93 9.29 -0.60 2.32
C LYS A 93 10.35 -1.71 2.29
N LYS A 94 10.10 -2.83 2.98
CA LYS A 94 10.96 -4.03 2.93
C LYS A 94 10.69 -4.91 1.70
N MET A 95 9.78 -4.52 0.82
CA MET A 95 9.42 -5.22 -0.41
C MET A 95 10.01 -4.45 -1.61
N PRO A 96 11.19 -4.84 -2.13
CA PRO A 96 11.91 -4.06 -3.13
C PRO A 96 11.14 -3.92 -4.45
N ASP A 97 10.37 -4.92 -4.83
CA ASP A 97 9.46 -4.88 -5.98
C ASP A 97 8.40 -3.78 -5.84
N VAL A 98 7.82 -3.64 -4.66
CA VAL A 98 6.82 -2.60 -4.37
C VAL A 98 7.44 -1.21 -4.32
N VAL A 99 8.62 -1.08 -3.70
CA VAL A 99 9.35 0.19 -3.66
C VAL A 99 9.71 0.65 -5.08
N ASN A 100 10.22 -0.25 -5.92
CA ASN A 100 10.52 0.06 -7.31
C ASN A 100 9.26 0.46 -8.09
N ALA A 101 8.13 -0.23 -7.86
CA ALA A 101 6.87 0.11 -8.50
C ALA A 101 6.43 1.55 -8.16
N TYR A 102 6.52 1.98 -6.90
CA TYR A 102 6.24 3.38 -6.54
C TYR A 102 7.19 4.37 -7.22
N LYS A 103 8.50 4.09 -7.22
CA LYS A 103 9.48 4.98 -7.87
C LYS A 103 9.18 5.13 -9.37
N GLU A 104 8.87 4.01 -10.02
CA GLU A 104 8.47 3.97 -11.42
C GLU A 104 7.17 4.74 -11.71
N MET A 105 6.15 4.60 -10.85
CA MET A 105 4.93 5.39 -10.93
C MET A 105 5.22 6.88 -10.80
N GLY A 106 6.08 7.26 -9.83
CA GLY A 106 6.53 8.64 -9.65
C GLY A 106 7.24 9.20 -10.88
N GLY A 107 8.13 8.39 -11.49
CA GLY A 107 8.85 8.76 -12.71
C GLY A 107 7.95 8.98 -13.93
N ARG A 108 6.74 8.38 -13.97
CA ARG A 108 5.77 8.53 -15.05
C ARG A 108 4.59 9.45 -14.70
N ILE A 109 4.64 10.16 -13.58
CA ILE A 109 3.48 10.94 -13.11
C ILE A 109 3.05 11.99 -14.14
N ALA A 110 4.00 12.65 -14.81
CA ALA A 110 3.71 13.66 -15.82
C ALA A 110 3.00 13.07 -17.06
N ASP A 111 3.44 11.90 -17.52
CA ASP A 111 2.80 11.21 -18.65
C ASP A 111 1.39 10.74 -18.31
N THR A 112 1.21 10.15 -17.12
CA THR A 112 -0.12 9.69 -16.69
C THR A 112 -1.07 10.86 -16.44
N ASP A 113 -0.58 11.98 -15.91
CA ASP A 113 -1.36 13.21 -15.72
C ASP A 113 -1.79 13.81 -17.05
N ARG A 114 -0.92 13.84 -18.08
CA ARG A 114 -1.31 14.26 -19.44
C ARG A 114 -2.54 13.50 -19.94
N LEU A 115 -2.58 12.18 -19.74
CA LEU A 115 -3.69 11.33 -20.17
C LEU A 115 -4.97 11.56 -19.37
N ARG A 116 -4.86 11.86 -18.07
CA ARG A 116 -6.02 12.21 -17.23
C ARG A 116 -6.56 13.59 -17.58
N ASP A 117 -5.66 14.56 -17.81
CA ASP A 117 -5.98 15.94 -18.17
C ASP A 117 -6.71 16.01 -19.52
N SER A 118 -6.31 15.20 -20.50
CA SER A 118 -7.03 15.08 -21.78
C SER A 118 -8.39 14.39 -21.66
N GLY A 119 -8.62 13.66 -20.55
CA GLY A 119 -9.80 12.82 -20.35
C GLY A 119 -9.78 11.50 -21.12
N SER A 120 -8.64 11.16 -21.75
CA SER A 120 -8.47 9.91 -22.50
C SER A 120 -8.44 8.69 -21.58
N VAL A 121 -8.07 8.88 -20.31
CA VAL A 121 -8.19 7.89 -19.24
C VAL A 121 -8.91 8.45 -18.02
N GLY A 122 -9.40 7.57 -17.15
CA GLY A 122 -9.92 7.90 -15.83
C GLY A 122 -9.50 6.89 -14.77
N GLU A 123 -9.67 7.28 -13.51
CA GLU A 123 -9.43 6.40 -12.36
C GLU A 123 -10.61 5.43 -12.21
N GLY A 124 -10.38 4.14 -12.44
CA GLY A 124 -11.36 3.07 -12.31
C GLY A 124 -11.71 2.75 -10.87
N LYS A 125 -12.81 2.03 -10.66
CA LYS A 125 -13.32 1.65 -9.33
C LYS A 125 -12.36 0.74 -8.55
N ASP A 126 -11.50 0.03 -9.27
CA ASP A 126 -10.44 -0.85 -8.77
C ASP A 126 -9.09 -0.15 -8.61
N GLY A 127 -9.05 1.18 -8.83
CA GLY A 127 -7.84 1.96 -8.72
C GLY A 127 -6.89 1.77 -9.90
N PHE A 128 -7.32 1.20 -11.02
CA PHE A 128 -6.54 1.18 -12.27
C PHE A 128 -6.93 2.32 -13.21
N LEU A 129 -5.99 2.74 -14.06
CA LEU A 129 -6.29 3.62 -15.18
C LEU A 129 -7.12 2.85 -16.22
N THR A 130 -8.27 3.43 -16.57
CA THR A 130 -9.17 2.88 -17.57
C THR A 130 -9.26 3.83 -18.77
N ALA A 131 -9.05 3.30 -19.97
CA ALA A 131 -9.27 4.04 -21.21
C ALA A 131 -10.75 4.46 -21.34
N ARG A 132 -10.97 5.74 -21.65
CA ARG A 132 -12.29 6.35 -21.81
C ARG A 132 -12.69 6.51 -23.28
N GLU A 133 -11.69 6.60 -24.16
CA GLU A 133 -11.87 6.63 -25.60
C GLU A 133 -11.84 5.21 -26.18
N LYS A 134 -12.45 5.01 -27.36
CA LYS A 134 -12.53 3.68 -27.96
C LYS A 134 -11.17 3.08 -28.32
N THR A 135 -10.13 3.90 -28.51
CA THR A 135 -8.77 3.43 -28.74
C THR A 135 -7.73 4.47 -28.32
N LEU A 136 -6.85 4.11 -27.38
CA LEU A 136 -5.64 4.89 -27.09
C LEU A 136 -4.57 4.66 -28.16
N PRO A 137 -3.77 5.67 -28.53
CA PRO A 137 -2.56 5.47 -29.31
C PRO A 137 -1.64 4.40 -28.68
N PRO A 138 -0.88 3.62 -29.47
CA PRO A 138 -0.03 2.54 -28.94
C PRO A 138 0.94 2.99 -27.83
N ALA A 139 1.48 4.21 -27.93
CA ALA A 139 2.36 4.78 -26.92
C ALA A 139 1.63 5.05 -25.59
N ASP A 140 0.43 5.64 -25.65
CA ASP A 140 -0.38 5.94 -24.47
C ASP A 140 -0.94 4.66 -23.83
N LYS A 141 -1.30 3.66 -24.65
CA LYS A 141 -1.68 2.34 -24.16
C LYS A 141 -0.53 1.70 -23.36
N LYS A 142 0.70 1.76 -23.86
CA LYS A 142 1.87 1.26 -23.15
C LYS A 142 2.08 1.96 -21.81
N ILE A 143 1.86 3.27 -21.74
CA ILE A 143 1.92 4.03 -20.48
C ILE A 143 0.87 3.53 -19.48
N VAL A 144 -0.38 3.32 -19.93
CA VAL A 144 -1.46 2.79 -19.10
C VAL A 144 -1.16 1.38 -18.61
N ASP A 145 -0.67 0.50 -19.47
CA ASP A 145 -0.31 -0.87 -19.12
C ASP A 145 0.81 -0.89 -18.06
N MET A 146 1.89 -0.12 -18.27
CA MET A 146 3.00 0.01 -17.32
C MET A 146 2.57 0.60 -15.96
N GLU A 147 1.65 1.56 -15.98
CA GLU A 147 1.10 2.14 -14.76
C GLU A 147 0.23 1.13 -14.00
N ASN A 148 -0.64 0.41 -14.70
CA ASN A 148 -1.51 -0.59 -14.08
C ASN A 148 -0.75 -1.81 -13.56
N ASP A 149 0.33 -2.24 -14.23
CA ASP A 149 1.23 -3.28 -13.72
C ASP A 149 1.89 -2.87 -12.41
N ASN A 150 2.34 -1.62 -12.31
CA ASN A 150 2.92 -1.09 -11.08
C ASN A 150 1.88 -0.93 -9.96
N ARG A 151 0.68 -0.41 -10.26
CA ARG A 151 -0.43 -0.34 -9.30
C ARG A 151 -0.83 -1.72 -8.78
N LYS A 152 -0.84 -2.73 -9.65
CA LYS A 152 -1.10 -4.12 -9.27
C LYS A 152 -0.03 -4.63 -8.31
N THR A 153 1.25 -4.34 -8.57
CA THR A 153 2.35 -4.68 -7.65
C THR A 153 2.17 -4.02 -6.30
N VAL A 154 1.84 -2.72 -6.27
CA VAL A 154 1.58 -1.95 -5.05
C VAL A 154 0.42 -2.52 -4.23
N ILE A 155 -0.73 -2.79 -4.85
CA ILE A 155 -1.91 -3.34 -4.19
C ILE A 155 -1.63 -4.73 -3.60
N ASN A 156 -0.98 -5.61 -4.37
CA ASN A 156 -0.60 -6.94 -3.88
C ASN A 156 0.43 -6.85 -2.74
N GLY A 157 1.37 -5.91 -2.84
CA GLY A 157 2.35 -5.62 -1.81
C GLY A 157 1.69 -5.22 -0.48
N MET A 158 0.73 -4.32 -0.55
CA MET A 158 -0.05 -3.90 0.61
C MET A 158 -0.82 -5.06 1.23
N ALA A 159 -1.48 -5.88 0.42
CA ALA A 159 -2.22 -7.05 0.92
C ALA A 159 -1.28 -8.04 1.65
N LYS A 160 -0.10 -8.31 1.10
CA LYS A 160 0.94 -9.13 1.76
C LYS A 160 1.41 -8.51 3.08
N ALA A 161 1.61 -7.20 3.12
CA ALA A 161 2.02 -6.51 4.35
C ALA A 161 0.97 -6.66 5.47
N ILE A 162 -0.32 -6.56 5.14
CA ILE A 162 -1.42 -6.74 6.09
C ILE A 162 -1.46 -8.17 6.62
N ILE A 163 -1.26 -9.18 5.76
CA ILE A 163 -1.17 -10.60 6.16
C ILE A 163 -0.02 -10.81 7.15
N ARG A 164 1.17 -10.26 6.85
CA ARG A 164 2.36 -10.34 7.72
C ARG A 164 2.11 -9.70 9.09
N ILE A 165 1.44 -8.56 9.13
CA ILE A 165 1.16 -7.82 10.38
C ILE A 165 0.18 -8.58 11.27
N ASN A 166 -0.78 -9.28 10.65
CA ASN A 166 -1.69 -10.19 11.33
C ASN A 166 -1.01 -11.52 11.74
N ARG A 167 0.29 -11.71 11.43
CA ARG A 167 1.08 -12.92 11.73
C ARG A 167 0.49 -14.19 11.11
N VAL A 168 -0.14 -14.04 9.95
CA VAL A 168 -0.73 -15.14 9.19
C VAL A 168 0.22 -15.52 8.04
N GLN A 169 0.18 -16.77 7.61
CA GLN A 169 0.96 -17.22 6.46
C GLN A 169 0.46 -16.58 5.15
N GLU A 170 1.39 -16.20 4.28
CA GLU A 170 1.08 -15.71 2.94
C GLU A 170 0.65 -16.85 2.01
N THR A 171 -0.61 -17.25 2.11
CA THR A 171 -1.22 -18.22 1.18
C THR A 171 -2.13 -17.52 0.17
N PRO A 172 -2.41 -18.15 -0.99
CA PRO A 172 -3.36 -17.60 -1.97
C PRO A 172 -4.75 -17.30 -1.39
N GLU A 173 -5.22 -18.11 -0.44
CA GLU A 173 -6.52 -17.97 0.23
C GLU A 173 -6.55 -16.70 1.10
N ASN A 174 -5.50 -16.49 1.89
CA ASN A 174 -5.36 -15.31 2.74
C ASN A 174 -5.21 -14.04 1.90
N LEU A 175 -4.47 -14.13 0.78
CA LEU A 175 -4.38 -13.03 -0.17
C LEU A 175 -5.75 -12.67 -0.77
N LYS A 176 -6.53 -13.68 -1.18
CA LYS A 176 -7.87 -13.46 -1.72
C LYS A 176 -8.82 -12.78 -0.73
N GLN A 177 -8.66 -13.00 0.58
CA GLN A 177 -9.46 -12.34 1.61
C GLN A 177 -9.12 -10.84 1.74
N VAL A 178 -7.83 -10.49 1.69
CA VAL A 178 -7.34 -9.12 1.96
C VAL A 178 -7.35 -8.24 0.70
N LEU A 179 -7.12 -8.84 -0.47
CA LEU A 179 -6.91 -8.11 -1.72
C LEU A 179 -8.06 -7.14 -2.06
N PRO A 180 -9.36 -7.49 -1.93
CA PRO A 180 -10.45 -6.57 -2.25
C PRO A 180 -10.42 -5.28 -1.42
N GLN A 181 -10.10 -5.38 -0.13
CA GLN A 181 -10.02 -4.22 0.76
C GLN A 181 -8.78 -3.39 0.46
N ALA A 182 -7.63 -4.04 0.17
CA ALA A 182 -6.42 -3.34 -0.24
C ALA A 182 -6.61 -2.57 -1.56
N THR A 183 -7.32 -3.16 -2.51
CA THR A 183 -7.71 -2.54 -3.78
C THR A 183 -8.63 -1.35 -3.54
N GLU A 184 -9.66 -1.50 -2.70
CA GLU A 184 -10.61 -0.41 -2.44
C GLU A 184 -9.94 0.79 -1.76
N GLN A 185 -9.05 0.57 -0.78
CA GLN A 185 -8.32 1.68 -0.16
C GLN A 185 -7.40 2.39 -1.16
N PHE A 186 -6.77 1.64 -2.08
CA PHE A 186 -5.98 2.22 -3.16
C PHE A 186 -6.85 3.02 -4.14
N ALA A 187 -7.98 2.46 -4.56
CA ALA A 187 -8.93 3.16 -5.43
C ALA A 187 -9.47 4.43 -4.77
N ALA A 188 -9.79 4.37 -3.48
CA ALA A 188 -10.27 5.51 -2.71
C ALA A 188 -9.25 6.66 -2.71
N ILE A 189 -7.96 6.40 -2.47
CA ILE A 189 -6.96 7.48 -2.52
C ILE A 189 -6.80 8.08 -3.92
N ARG A 190 -6.94 7.29 -5.00
CA ARG A 190 -6.92 7.81 -6.38
C ARG A 190 -8.12 8.72 -6.65
N ARG A 191 -9.31 8.33 -6.21
CA ARG A 191 -10.51 9.15 -6.35
C ARG A 191 -10.45 10.42 -5.50
N ASP A 192 -9.85 10.35 -4.32
CA ASP A 192 -9.68 11.49 -3.43
C ASP A 192 -8.63 12.47 -3.95
N SER A 193 -7.53 11.98 -4.53
CA SER A 193 -6.44 12.79 -5.07
C SER A 193 -6.67 13.29 -6.50
N ALA A 194 -7.78 12.88 -7.14
CA ALA A 194 -8.08 13.26 -8.51
C ALA A 194 -8.31 14.78 -8.64
N LYS A 195 -7.64 15.41 -9.60
CA LYS A 195 -7.76 16.85 -9.88
C LYS A 195 -9.13 17.18 -10.48
N LYS A 196 -9.55 18.43 -10.32
CA LYS A 196 -10.73 18.97 -11.00
C LYS A 196 -10.60 18.72 -12.52
N GLY A 197 -11.66 18.22 -13.14
CA GLY A 197 -11.70 17.86 -14.54
C GLY A 197 -11.31 16.40 -14.85
N TRP A 198 -10.77 15.65 -13.89
CA TRP A 198 -10.46 14.23 -14.09
C TRP A 198 -11.69 13.34 -13.97
N TRP A 199 -11.70 12.26 -14.76
CA TRP A 199 -12.72 11.23 -14.67
C TRP A 199 -12.38 10.23 -13.58
N VAL A 200 -13.36 9.95 -12.72
CA VAL A 200 -13.27 8.95 -11.65
C VAL A 200 -14.51 8.08 -11.68
N GLN A 201 -14.33 6.79 -11.42
CA GLN A 201 -15.40 5.84 -11.28
C GLN A 201 -15.67 5.61 -9.79
N ASP A 202 -16.91 5.75 -9.34
CA ASP A 202 -17.28 5.45 -7.95
C ASP A 202 -17.25 3.93 -7.67
N ALA A 203 -17.45 3.54 -6.40
CA ALA A 203 -17.46 2.14 -5.99
C ALA A 203 -18.57 1.30 -6.69
N ASN A 204 -19.65 1.94 -7.15
CA ASN A 204 -20.75 1.31 -7.87
C ASN A 204 -20.48 1.17 -9.38
N GLY A 205 -19.38 1.75 -9.88
CA GLY A 205 -19.02 1.73 -11.29
C GLY A 205 -19.52 2.95 -12.09
N ASN A 206 -20.12 3.95 -11.44
CA ASN A 206 -20.58 5.15 -12.15
C ASN A 206 -19.44 6.12 -12.37
N TRP A 207 -19.35 6.64 -13.59
CA TRP A 207 -18.36 7.65 -13.95
C TRP A 207 -18.84 9.05 -13.60
N SER A 208 -17.96 9.82 -12.97
CA SER A 208 -18.15 11.25 -12.72
C SER A 208 -16.89 12.02 -13.05
N ARG A 209 -17.03 13.31 -13.34
CA ARG A 209 -15.92 14.24 -13.55
C ARG A 209 -15.79 15.10 -12.30
N LYS A 210 -14.60 15.10 -11.69
CA LYS A 210 -14.30 15.89 -10.49
C LYS A 210 -14.33 17.39 -10.74
#